data_AF-A0AAU4GBI5-F1
#
_entry.id   AF-A0AAU4GBI5-F1
#
_cell.length_a   1.000
_cell.length_b   1.000
_cell.length_c   1.000
_cell.angle_alpha   90.00
_cell.angle_beta   90.00
_cell.angle_gamma   90.00
#
_symmetry.space_group_name_H-M   'P 1'
#
loop_
_entity.id
_entity.type
_entity.pdbx_description
1 polymer ?
#
loop_
_entity_poly.entity_id
_entity_poly.type
_entity_poly.pdbx_seq_one_letter_code
_entity_poly.pdbx_strand_id
1 'polypeptide(L)'
;MSGPADGAGTDTLFAVMNTSMDDAGRCLLSVAWNIRSSFSRDAPHSVVDRQERIRENLRDVCRSAGHGACDWAGRHGPGTEADYVPFLRLADLAYEIDTLLALVGRSLVPDHEREARRWAEIDVLVTRADVLAEGTAVFLREPVAVPC
;
A
#
# COMPACT_ATOMS: atom_id res chain seq x y z
N MET A 1 20.59 -47.24 23.33
CA MET A 1 19.50 -46.51 24.02
C MET A 1 19.52 -45.07 23.51
N SER A 2 18.36 -44.65 23.01
CA SER A 2 17.87 -43.26 22.83
C SER A 2 18.64 -42.25 21.98
N GLY A 3 18.03 -41.82 20.87
CA GLY A 3 18.16 -40.46 20.33
C GLY A 3 17.22 -39.48 21.06
N PRO A 4 16.78 -38.38 20.41
CA PRO A 4 17.53 -37.15 20.15
C PRO A 4 16.80 -35.89 20.70
N ALA A 5 17.39 -34.70 20.58
CA ALA A 5 16.62 -33.44 20.62
C ALA A 5 17.35 -32.31 19.87
N ASP A 6 16.95 -32.14 18.61
CA ASP A 6 16.99 -30.87 17.90
C ASP A 6 16.18 -29.83 18.68
N GLY A 7 16.65 -28.59 18.68
CA GLY A 7 15.99 -27.43 19.27
C GLY A 7 16.24 -26.19 18.41
N ALA A 8 15.87 -26.29 17.14
CA ALA A 8 15.79 -25.16 16.22
C ALA A 8 14.63 -24.22 16.61
N GLY A 9 14.82 -22.92 16.35
CA GLY A 9 13.72 -22.06 15.91
C GLY A 9 13.13 -21.11 16.95
N THR A 10 13.86 -20.05 17.31
CA THR A 10 13.24 -18.81 17.82
C THR A 10 13.28 -17.64 16.82
N ASP A 11 13.79 -17.86 15.60
CA ASP A 11 13.90 -16.80 14.58
C ASP A 11 12.67 -16.66 13.67
N THR A 12 11.61 -17.46 13.89
CA THR A 12 10.47 -17.55 12.96
C THR A 12 9.26 -16.69 13.36
N LEU A 13 9.33 -15.93 14.46
CA LEU A 13 8.16 -15.22 15.00
C LEU A 13 8.08 -13.72 14.67
N PHE A 14 9.06 -13.14 13.97
CA PHE A 14 9.02 -11.73 13.54
C PHE A 14 9.37 -11.50 12.06
N ALA A 15 9.45 -12.55 11.26
CA ALA A 15 9.49 -12.46 9.81
C ALA A 15 8.11 -12.81 9.22
N VAL A 16 7.10 -12.00 9.51
CA VAL A 16 6.00 -11.79 8.55
C VAL A 16 6.58 -10.90 7.44
N MET A 17 7.61 -11.40 6.77
CA MET A 17 8.12 -10.76 5.56
C MET A 17 7.15 -11.20 4.47
N ASN A 18 6.45 -10.26 3.86
CA ASN A 18 5.82 -10.50 2.56
C ASN A 18 6.97 -10.81 1.59
N THR A 19 7.34 -12.08 1.47
CA THR A 19 8.54 -12.53 0.74
C THR A 19 8.23 -12.91 -0.71
N SER A 20 7.03 -12.58 -1.18
CA SER A 20 6.54 -12.96 -2.50
C SER A 20 5.61 -11.91 -3.10
N MET A 21 5.43 -11.98 -4.41
CA MET A 21 4.45 -11.20 -5.16
C MET A 21 3.01 -11.48 -4.70
N ASP A 22 2.68 -12.72 -4.33
CA ASP A 22 1.35 -13.08 -3.81
C ASP A 22 1.08 -12.41 -2.46
N ASP A 23 2.06 -12.38 -1.57
CA ASP A 23 1.95 -11.69 -0.29
C ASP A 23 1.85 -10.17 -0.46
N ALA A 24 2.62 -9.60 -1.39
CA ALA A 24 2.50 -8.19 -1.74
C ALA A 24 1.11 -7.85 -2.32
N GLY A 25 0.56 -8.72 -3.16
CA GLY A 25 -0.80 -8.61 -3.67
C GLY A 25 -1.84 -8.62 -2.55
N ARG A 26 -1.76 -9.56 -1.61
CA ARG A 26 -2.63 -9.62 -0.42
C ARG A 26 -2.49 -8.40 0.48
N CYS A 27 -1.28 -7.88 0.64
CA CYS A 27 -1.02 -6.67 1.41
C CYS A 27 -1.75 -5.46 0.80
N LEU A 28 -1.62 -5.25 -0.52
CA LEU A 28 -2.33 -4.20 -1.25
C LEU A 28 -3.86 -4.33 -1.14
N LEU A 29 -4.39 -5.54 -1.29
CA LEU A 29 -5.83 -5.79 -1.13
C LEU A 29 -6.31 -5.49 0.29
N SER A 30 -5.52 -5.86 1.30
CA SER A 30 -5.79 -5.52 2.70
C SER A 30 -5.80 -4.01 2.93
N VAL A 31 -4.82 -3.27 2.38
CA VAL A 31 -4.79 -1.80 2.45
C VAL A 31 -6.03 -1.21 1.77
N ALA A 32 -6.34 -1.62 0.54
CA ALA A 32 -7.50 -1.11 -0.19
C ALA A 32 -8.83 -1.36 0.54
N TRP A 33 -8.94 -2.48 1.25
CA TRP A 33 -10.10 -2.79 2.08
C TRP A 33 -10.19 -1.90 3.33
N ASN A 34 -9.06 -1.52 3.91
CA ASN A 34 -9.00 -0.76 5.16
C ASN A 34 -9.04 0.77 4.97
N ILE A 35 -8.81 1.30 3.77
CA ILE A 35 -8.96 2.74 3.49
C ILE A 35 -10.42 3.15 3.69
N ARG A 36 -10.67 3.88 4.77
CA ARG A 36 -12.02 4.28 5.18
C ARG A 36 -12.56 5.41 4.32
N SER A 37 -13.88 5.56 4.25
CA SER A 37 -14.48 6.76 3.66
C SER A 37 -14.29 7.97 4.58
N SER A 38 -14.20 9.13 3.95
CA SER A 38 -14.10 10.42 4.59
C SER A 38 -15.44 10.77 5.21
N PHE A 39 -15.45 11.01 6.52
CA PHE A 39 -16.60 11.60 7.19
C PHE A 39 -16.10 12.52 8.29
N SER A 40 -16.51 13.79 8.19
CA SER A 40 -16.35 14.76 9.27
C SER A 40 -17.55 15.69 9.24
N ARG A 41 -18.27 15.81 10.36
CA ARG A 41 -19.40 16.76 10.47
C ARG A 41 -18.94 18.21 10.55
N ASP A 42 -17.69 18.40 10.98
CA ASP A 42 -17.17 19.72 11.37
C ASP A 42 -16.20 20.31 10.32
N ALA A 43 -15.82 19.53 9.30
CA ALA A 43 -14.93 19.99 8.24
C ALA A 43 -15.71 20.59 7.05
N PRO A 44 -15.16 21.58 6.33
CA PRO A 44 -15.74 22.07 5.09
C PRO A 44 -15.92 20.93 4.06
N HIS A 45 -17.05 20.93 3.34
CA HIS A 45 -17.32 19.91 2.31
C HIS A 45 -16.19 19.77 1.29
N SER A 46 -15.57 20.88 0.86
CA SER A 46 -14.45 20.86 -0.08
C SER A 46 -13.22 20.08 0.42
N VAL A 47 -12.99 20.08 1.74
CA VAL A 47 -11.92 19.30 2.39
C VAL A 47 -12.29 17.82 2.37
N VAL A 48 -13.52 17.49 2.74
CA VAL A 48 -14.04 16.10 2.74
C VAL A 48 -14.01 15.53 1.32
N ASP A 49 -14.45 16.29 0.32
CA ASP A 49 -14.45 15.88 -1.07
C ASP A 49 -13.04 15.64 -1.60
N ARG A 50 -12.06 16.47 -1.21
CA ARG A 50 -10.65 16.26 -1.57
C ARG A 50 -10.09 15.00 -0.92
N GLN A 51 -10.37 14.79 0.36
CA GLN A 51 -9.96 13.57 1.07
C GLN A 51 -10.54 12.33 0.39
N GLU A 52 -11.82 12.37 0.02
CA GLU A 52 -12.48 11.22 -0.59
C GLU A 52 -11.93 10.91 -1.98
N ARG A 53 -11.70 11.93 -2.82
CA ARG A 53 -11.07 11.71 -4.13
C ARG A 53 -9.71 11.01 -4.03
N ILE A 54 -8.88 11.41 -3.06
CA ILE A 54 -7.56 10.77 -2.86
C ILE A 54 -7.76 9.32 -2.40
N ARG A 55 -8.66 9.07 -1.44
CA ARG A 55 -8.93 7.73 -0.93
C ARG A 55 -9.52 6.80 -2.00
N GLU A 56 -10.44 7.29 -2.82
CA GLU A 56 -10.99 6.54 -3.95
C GLU A 56 -9.88 6.10 -4.90
N ASN A 57 -9.00 7.04 -5.30
CA ASN A 57 -7.86 6.71 -6.14
C ASN A 57 -6.94 5.64 -5.51
N LEU A 58 -6.58 5.80 -4.23
CA LEU A 58 -5.75 4.82 -3.53
C LEU A 58 -6.41 3.43 -3.44
N ARG A 59 -7.72 3.37 -3.17
CA ARG A 59 -8.46 2.09 -3.16
C ARG A 59 -8.39 1.41 -4.52
N ASP A 60 -8.60 2.17 -5.59
CA ASP A 60 -8.63 1.63 -6.95
C ASP A 60 -7.24 1.14 -7.40
N VAL A 61 -6.21 1.95 -7.16
CA VAL A 61 -4.81 1.60 -7.44
C VAL A 61 -4.39 0.37 -6.65
N CYS A 62 -4.62 0.34 -5.34
CA CYS A 62 -4.24 -0.81 -4.52
C CYS A 62 -5.04 -2.07 -4.86
N ARG A 63 -6.33 -1.97 -5.20
CA ARG A 63 -7.10 -3.13 -5.69
C ARG A 63 -6.54 -3.66 -7.01
N SER A 64 -6.33 -2.77 -7.98
CA SER A 64 -5.86 -3.15 -9.31
C SER A 64 -4.48 -3.80 -9.23
N ALA A 65 -3.53 -3.17 -8.55
CA ALA A 65 -2.19 -3.71 -8.35
C ALA A 65 -2.21 -5.01 -7.52
N GLY A 66 -3.05 -5.08 -6.49
CA GLY A 66 -3.18 -6.26 -5.64
C GLY A 66 -3.68 -7.49 -6.37
N HIS A 67 -4.77 -7.35 -7.14
CA HIS A 67 -5.26 -8.43 -8.00
C HIS A 67 -4.26 -8.81 -9.08
N GLY A 68 -3.65 -7.82 -9.75
CA GLY A 68 -2.64 -8.07 -10.77
C GLY A 68 -1.42 -8.82 -10.23
N ALA A 69 -0.94 -8.48 -9.03
CA ALA A 69 0.17 -9.17 -8.36
C ALA A 69 -0.16 -10.63 -8.05
N CYS A 70 -1.33 -10.91 -7.46
CA CYS A 70 -1.78 -12.29 -7.21
C CYS A 70 -1.91 -13.10 -8.52
N ASP A 71 -2.49 -12.52 -9.57
CA ASP A 71 -2.64 -13.17 -10.87
C ASP A 71 -1.29 -13.40 -11.57
N TRP A 72 -0.35 -12.47 -11.41
CA TRP A 72 1.01 -12.63 -11.90
C TRP A 72 1.72 -13.75 -11.14
N ALA A 73 1.60 -13.79 -9.82
CA ALA A 73 2.22 -14.80 -8.98
C ALA A 73 1.69 -16.21 -9.29
N GLY A 74 0.39 -16.34 -9.54
CA GLY A 74 -0.23 -17.60 -9.96
C GLY A 74 0.29 -18.13 -11.31
N ARG A 75 0.82 -17.26 -12.17
CA ARG A 75 1.36 -17.63 -13.50
C ARG A 75 2.87 -17.80 -13.53
N HIS A 76 3.61 -17.04 -12.72
CA HIS A 76 5.07 -16.95 -12.80
C HIS A 76 5.79 -17.41 -11.52
N GLY A 77 5.03 -17.79 -10.48
CA GLY A 77 5.57 -18.14 -9.17
C GLY A 77 5.78 -16.92 -8.27
N PRO A 78 6.52 -17.05 -7.16
CA PRO A 78 6.61 -16.03 -6.12
C PRO A 78 7.29 -14.72 -6.55
N GLY A 79 8.05 -14.71 -7.66
CA GLY A 79 8.87 -13.59 -8.08
C GLY A 79 10.10 -13.37 -7.20
N THR A 80 10.95 -12.42 -7.60
CA THR A 80 12.10 -11.97 -6.83
C THR A 80 11.74 -10.78 -5.95
N GLU A 81 12.58 -10.48 -4.94
CA GLU A 81 12.41 -9.30 -4.10
C GLU A 81 12.35 -8.00 -4.90
N ALA A 82 13.14 -7.88 -5.95
CA ALA A 82 13.10 -6.73 -6.85
C ALA A 82 11.73 -6.57 -7.54
N ASP A 83 11.02 -7.68 -7.80
CA ASP A 83 9.71 -7.67 -8.43
C ASP A 83 8.62 -7.22 -7.46
N TYR A 84 8.61 -7.75 -6.23
CA TYR A 84 7.50 -7.51 -5.28
C TYR A 84 7.68 -6.29 -4.37
N VAL A 85 8.92 -5.81 -4.15
CA VAL A 85 9.16 -4.63 -3.29
C VAL A 85 8.46 -3.36 -3.77
N PRO A 86 8.38 -3.03 -5.07
CA PRO A 86 7.59 -1.89 -5.53
C PRO A 86 6.11 -1.93 -5.11
N PHE A 87 5.50 -3.12 -5.10
CA PHE A 87 4.12 -3.34 -4.67
C PHE A 87 3.95 -3.12 -3.16
N LEU A 88 4.91 -3.61 -2.36
CA LEU A 88 4.91 -3.36 -0.90
C LEU A 88 5.07 -1.87 -0.59
N ARG A 89 5.97 -1.18 -1.29
CA ARG A 89 6.15 0.28 -1.12
C ARG A 89 4.91 1.07 -1.49
N LEU A 90 4.16 0.62 -2.50
CA LEU A 90 2.87 1.21 -2.85
C LEU A 90 1.85 1.02 -1.72
N ALA A 91 1.80 -0.16 -1.11
CA ALA A 91 0.92 -0.44 0.03
C ALA A 91 1.27 0.45 1.24
N ASP A 92 2.56 0.59 1.55
CA ASP A 92 3.05 1.45 2.65
C ASP A 92 2.66 2.91 2.42
N LEU A 93 2.91 3.47 1.22
CA LEU A 93 2.54 4.84 0.91
C LEU A 93 1.03 5.06 0.98
N ALA A 94 0.23 4.13 0.45
CA ALA A 94 -1.23 4.25 0.50
C ALA A 94 -1.75 4.26 1.96
N TYR A 95 -1.18 3.42 2.83
CA TYR A 95 -1.50 3.41 4.25
C TYR A 95 -1.07 4.72 4.96
N GLU A 96 0.12 5.22 4.67
CA GLU A 96 0.63 6.48 5.22
C GLU A 96 -0.25 7.67 4.81
N ILE A 97 -0.62 7.75 3.53
CA ILE A 97 -1.50 8.80 3.01
C ILE A 97 -2.87 8.75 3.69
N ASP A 98 -3.51 7.58 3.81
CA ASP A 98 -4.81 7.47 4.47
C ASP A 98 -4.74 7.89 5.96
N THR A 99 -3.64 7.52 6.63
CA THR A 99 -3.36 7.92 8.01
C THR A 99 -3.25 9.44 8.14
N LEU A 100 -2.50 10.10 7.25
CA LEU A 100 -2.37 11.55 7.25
C LEU A 100 -3.68 12.26 6.91
N LEU A 101 -4.46 11.73 5.95
CA LEU A 101 -5.77 12.25 5.60
C LEU A 101 -6.72 12.17 6.81
N ALA A 102 -6.63 11.14 7.64
CA ALA A 102 -7.42 11.04 8.87
C ALA A 102 -7.12 12.16 9.88
N LEU A 103 -5.95 12.81 9.80
CA LEU A 103 -5.56 13.91 10.69
C LEU A 103 -5.96 15.30 10.17
N VAL A 104 -6.24 15.43 8.87
CA VAL A 104 -6.69 16.70 8.27
C VAL A 104 -8.09 17.06 8.77
N GLY A 105 -8.30 18.34 9.11
CA GLY A 105 -9.61 18.85 9.56
C GLY A 105 -10.04 18.40 10.96
N ARG A 106 -9.16 17.76 11.74
CA ARG A 106 -9.44 17.27 13.12
C ARG A 106 -8.85 18.14 14.24
N SER A 107 -8.32 19.32 13.91
CA SER A 107 -7.76 20.23 14.93
C SER A 107 -8.89 20.98 15.65
N LEU A 108 -8.90 20.93 16.98
CA LEU A 108 -9.85 21.70 17.81
C LEU A 108 -9.58 23.21 17.75
N VAL A 109 -8.33 23.59 17.47
CA VAL A 109 -7.90 24.98 17.26
C VAL A 109 -7.49 25.11 15.80
N PRO A 110 -8.13 26.00 15.01
CA PRO A 110 -7.73 26.24 13.63
C PRO A 110 -6.27 26.70 13.54
N ASP A 111 -5.46 25.96 12.79
CA ASP A 111 -4.09 26.29 12.45
C ASP A 111 -3.88 26.04 10.96
N HIS A 112 -4.09 27.11 10.18
CA HIS A 112 -4.07 27.05 8.73
C HIS A 112 -2.67 26.74 8.18
N GLU A 113 -1.60 27.12 8.87
CA GLU A 113 -0.24 26.82 8.42
C GLU A 113 0.08 25.34 8.61
N ARG A 114 -0.30 24.76 9.76
CA ARG A 114 -0.13 23.33 10.00
C ARG A 114 -0.95 22.50 9.03
N GLU A 115 -2.17 22.93 8.73
CA GLU A 115 -3.01 22.28 7.73
C GLU A 115 -2.40 22.38 6.32
N ALA A 116 -1.88 23.55 5.93
CA ALA A 116 -1.20 23.71 4.65
C ALA A 116 0.05 22.82 4.55
N ARG A 117 0.88 22.74 5.60
CA ARG A 117 2.05 21.84 5.64
C ARG A 117 1.66 20.38 5.48
N ARG A 118 0.59 19.95 6.17
CA ARG A 118 0.09 18.57 6.07
C ARG A 118 -0.43 18.25 4.67
N TRP A 119 -1.15 19.19 4.04
CA TRP A 119 -1.60 19.02 2.66
C TRP A 119 -0.43 18.93 1.69
N ALA A 120 0.61 19.75 1.85
CA ALA A 120 1.80 19.68 1.01
C ALA A 120 2.53 18.33 1.15
N GLU A 121 2.62 17.78 2.37
CA GLU A 121 3.17 16.45 2.62
C GLU A 121 2.35 15.35 1.93
N ILE A 122 1.02 15.40 2.06
CA ILE A 122 0.10 14.48 1.38
C ILE A 122 0.29 14.55 -0.14
N ASP A 123 0.39 15.75 -0.72
CA ASP A 123 0.54 15.92 -2.17
C ASP A 123 1.85 15.31 -2.70
N VAL A 124 2.94 15.42 -1.94
CA VAL A 124 4.22 14.77 -2.25
C VAL A 124 4.08 13.25 -2.20
N LEU A 125 3.41 12.71 -1.18
CA LEU A 125 3.22 11.27 -1.04
C LEU A 125 2.30 10.69 -2.12
N VAL A 126 1.22 11.40 -2.46
CA VAL A 126 0.32 11.01 -3.57
C VAL A 126 1.09 10.94 -4.87
N THR A 127 1.91 11.95 -5.19
CA THR A 127 2.75 11.94 -6.39
C THR A 127 3.70 10.73 -6.42
N ARG A 128 4.29 10.36 -5.28
CA ARG A 128 5.15 9.17 -5.17
C ARG A 128 4.36 7.87 -5.33
N ALA A 129 3.15 7.80 -4.78
CA ALA A 129 2.27 6.66 -4.94
C ALA A 129 1.86 6.47 -6.40
N ASP A 130 1.54 7.55 -7.12
CA ASP A 130 1.20 7.50 -8.55
C ASP A 130 2.35 6.96 -9.41
N VAL A 131 3.59 7.34 -9.10
CA VAL A 131 4.78 6.80 -9.80
C VAL A 131 4.95 5.30 -9.56
N LEU A 132 4.76 4.83 -8.32
CA LEU A 132 4.81 3.39 -8.02
C LEU A 132 3.63 2.64 -8.65
N ALA A 133 2.44 3.24 -8.68
CA ALA A 133 1.25 2.69 -9.30
C ALA A 133 1.46 2.47 -10.81
N GLU A 134 2.00 3.47 -11.52
CA GLU A 134 2.32 3.31 -12.93
C GLU A 134 3.41 2.25 -13.13
N GLY A 135 4.48 2.27 -12.33
CA GLY A 135 5.56 1.29 -12.42
C GLY A 135 5.07 -0.15 -12.23
N THR A 136 4.22 -0.39 -11.24
CA THR A 136 3.61 -1.72 -11.01
C THR A 136 2.64 -2.10 -12.12
N ALA A 137 1.86 -1.15 -12.66
CA ALA A 137 0.98 -1.40 -13.80
C ALA A 137 1.75 -1.71 -15.10
N VAL A 138 2.91 -1.07 -15.33
CA VAL A 138 3.81 -1.41 -16.43
C VAL A 138 4.37 -2.83 -16.25
N PHE A 139 4.93 -3.13 -15.08
CA PHE A 139 5.46 -4.47 -14.76
C PHE A 139 4.43 -5.58 -15.05
N LEU A 140 3.18 -5.39 -14.63
CA LEU A 140 2.11 -6.38 -14.83
C LEU A 140 1.69 -6.57 -16.30
N ARG A 141 1.97 -5.60 -17.17
CA ARG A 141 1.67 -5.66 -18.62
C ARG A 141 2.81 -6.28 -19.43
N GLU A 142 4.03 -6.28 -18.91
CA GLU A 142 5.19 -6.77 -19.64
C GLU A 142 5.18 -8.30 -19.77
N PRO A 143 5.42 -8.85 -20.98
CA PRO A 143 5.57 -10.28 -21.15
C PRO A 143 6.89 -10.74 -20.53
N VAL A 144 6.83 -11.67 -19.58
CA VAL A 144 8.02 -12.31 -19.03
C VAL A 144 8.70 -13.10 -20.15
N ALA A 145 9.93 -12.74 -20.49
CA ALA A 145 10.71 -13.47 -21.48
C ALA A 145 10.92 -14.91 -20.99
N VAL A 146 10.33 -15.87 -21.69
CA VAL A 146 10.55 -17.30 -21.43
C VAL A 146 11.93 -17.64 -22.01
N PRO A 147 12.94 -18.02 -21.20
CA PRO A 147 14.17 -18.57 -21.76
C PRO A 147 13.85 -19.92 -22.41
N CYS A 148 14.15 -20.04 -23.71
CA CYS A 148 14.04 -21.26 -24.51
C CYS A 148 15.03 -22.35 -24.08
#